data_AF-A0A6I1KGN9-F1
#
_entry.id   AF-A0A6I1KGN9-F1
#
_cell.length_a   1.000
_cell.length_b   1.000
_cell.length_c   1.000
_cell.angle_alpha   90.00
_cell.angle_beta   90.00
_cell.angle_gamma   90.00
#
_symmetry.space_group_name_H-M   'P 1'
#
loop_
_entity.id
_entity.type
_entity.pdbx_description
1 polymer ?
#
loop_
_entity_poly.entity_id
_entity_poly.type
_entity_poly.pdbx_seq_one_letter_code
_entity_poly.pdbx_strand_id
1 'polypeptide(L)'
;MSFRIYIDETGTCSMSCPSDENNRYLGLTGVIINESYARTRLAHDINDLKCTYFDSANVIFHRKEIMNKVGPFEILKEDYLEYHFITSANK
;
A
#
# COMPACT_ATOMS: atom_id res chain seq x y z
N MET A 1 16.90 16.78 13.09
CA MET A 1 16.47 16.12 11.84
C MET A 1 15.59 14.95 12.26
N SER A 2 14.30 14.96 11.89
CA SER A 2 13.33 13.94 12.35
C SER A 2 12.98 12.99 11.20
N PHE A 3 12.76 11.73 11.53
CA PHE A 3 12.38 10.69 10.60
C PHE A 3 11.13 9.97 11.09
N ARG A 4 10.26 9.60 10.16
CA ARG A 4 9.10 8.73 10.39
C ARG A 4 9.44 7.33 9.94
N ILE A 5 9.04 6.36 10.76
CA ILE A 5 9.19 4.96 10.45
C ILE A 5 7.82 4.33 10.26
N TYR A 6 7.64 3.65 9.14
CA TYR A 6 6.47 2.82 8.85
C TYR A 6 6.96 1.38 8.80
N ILE A 7 6.58 0.56 9.77
CA ILE A 7 6.93 -0.86 9.84
C ILE A 7 5.65 -1.67 9.89
N ASP A 8 5.63 -2.77 9.16
CA ASP A 8 4.60 -3.79 9.24
C ASP A 8 5.24 -5.18 9.31
N GLU A 9 4.46 -6.13 9.78
CA GLU A 9 4.80 -7.55 9.80
C GLU A 9 4.54 -8.17 8.42
N THR A 10 5.52 -8.92 7.92
CA THR A 10 5.40 -9.72 6.71
C THR A 10 5.73 -11.17 7.03
N GLY A 11 4.82 -12.10 6.76
CA GLY A 11 5.03 -13.51 7.09
C GLY A 11 3.82 -14.37 6.78
N THR A 12 3.98 -15.68 6.96
CA THR A 12 2.88 -16.65 6.80
C THR A 12 2.12 -16.76 8.12
N CYS A 13 0.90 -16.21 8.18
CA CYS A 13 0.02 -16.30 9.37
C CYS A 13 -0.52 -17.73 9.68
N SER A 14 0.02 -18.78 9.06
CA SER A 14 -0.52 -20.13 9.23
C SER A 14 0.00 -20.77 10.53
N MET A 15 -0.89 -20.90 11.53
CA MET A 15 -0.62 -21.71 12.73
C MET A 15 -0.58 -23.22 12.44
N SER A 16 -0.85 -23.65 11.20
CA SER A 16 -1.24 -25.02 10.87
C SER A 16 -0.10 -25.99 10.54
N CYS A 17 1.16 -25.57 10.40
CA CYS A 17 2.28 -26.49 10.14
C CYS A 17 3.64 -25.92 10.63
N PRO A 18 4.02 -26.12 11.90
CA PRO A 18 5.33 -25.72 12.43
C PRO A 18 6.53 -26.47 11.82
N SER A 19 6.26 -27.54 11.05
CA SER A 19 7.24 -28.49 10.52
C SER A 19 7.78 -28.16 9.12
N ASP A 20 7.18 -27.18 8.42
CA ASP A 20 7.72 -26.68 7.15
C ASP A 20 8.62 -25.48 7.44
N GLU A 21 9.91 -25.60 7.11
CA GLU A 21 10.91 -24.55 7.35
C GLU A 21 10.53 -23.23 6.68
N ASN A 22 9.76 -23.25 5.58
CA ASN A 22 9.30 -22.05 4.87
C ASN A 22 8.22 -21.26 5.63
N ASN A 23 7.58 -21.85 6.64
CA ASN A 23 6.52 -21.20 7.42
C ASN A 23 7.04 -20.53 8.71
N ARG A 24 8.36 -20.47 8.92
CA ARG A 24 8.98 -19.95 10.16
C ARG A 24 9.47 -18.51 10.08
N TYR A 25 9.14 -17.80 9.01
CA TYR A 25 9.65 -16.45 8.78
C TYR A 25 8.61 -15.39 9.15
N LEU A 26 8.93 -14.66 10.21
CA LEU A 26 8.33 -13.37 10.55
C LEU A 26 9.33 -12.28 10.19
N GLY A 27 9.07 -11.55 9.11
CA GLY A 27 9.83 -10.38 8.73
C GLY A 27 9.19 -9.12 9.29
N LEU A 28 10.01 -8.19 9.78
CA LEU A 28 9.59 -6.80 9.94
C LEU A 28 10.09 -6.03 8.73
N THR A 29 9.19 -5.50 7.93
CA THR A 29 9.52 -4.74 6.72
C THR A 29 8.94 -3.34 6.84
N GLY A 30 9.68 -2.36 6.36
CA GLY A 30 9.26 -0.98 6.50
C GLY A 30 10.12 0.00 5.72
N VAL A 31 9.76 1.26 5.84
CA VAL A 31 10.47 2.39 5.23
C VAL A 31 10.71 3.48 6.27
N ILE A 32 11.87 4.11 6.18
CA ILE A 32 12.22 5.28 6.98
C ILE A 32 12.22 6.48 6.05
N ILE A 33 11.45 7.49 6.40
CA ILE A 33 11.22 8.66 5.54
C ILE A 33 11.53 9.91 6.35
N ASN A 34 12.14 10.92 5.72
CA ASN A 34 12.32 12.23 6.36
C ASN A 34 10.95 12.81 6.74
N GLU A 35 10.79 13.26 7.99
CA GLU A 35 9.49 13.72 8.51
C GLU A 35 8.90 14.89 7.71
N SER A 36 9.75 15.83 7.28
CA SER A 36 9.28 16.97 6.47
C SER A 36 8.72 16.49 5.14
N TYR A 37 9.44 15.60 4.44
CA TYR A 37 8.99 15.02 3.18
C TYR A 37 7.70 14.20 3.35
N ALA A 38 7.61 13.37 4.40
CA ALA A 38 6.43 12.58 4.71
C ALA A 38 5.18 13.46 4.87
N ARG A 39 5.32 14.59 5.58
CA ARG A 39 4.22 15.49 5.88
C ARG A 39 3.81 16.38 4.70
N THR A 40 4.78 16.93 3.95
CA THR A 40 4.48 17.98 2.96
C THR A 40 4.35 17.45 1.54
N ARG A 41 5.01 16.33 1.22
CA ARG A 41 5.03 15.79 -0.13
C ARG A 41 4.32 14.45 -0.24
N LEU A 42 4.78 13.45 0.50
CA LEU A 42 4.21 12.10 0.41
C LEU A 42 2.71 12.08 0.72
N ALA A 43 2.28 12.73 1.80
CA ALA A 43 0.86 12.79 2.16
C ALA A 43 0.01 13.50 1.09
N HIS A 44 0.55 14.55 0.47
CA HIS A 44 -0.12 15.28 -0.60
C HIS A 44 -0.26 14.40 -1.85
N ASP A 45 0.85 13.82 -2.31
CA ASP A 45 0.89 13.00 -3.53
C ASP A 45 -0.03 11.76 -3.40
N ILE A 46 -0.10 11.15 -2.21
CA ILE A 46 -1.04 10.06 -1.94
C ILE A 46 -2.50 10.53 -1.98
N ASN A 47 -2.81 11.68 -1.39
CA ASN A 47 -4.18 12.22 -1.38
C ASN A 47 -4.62 12.64 -2.79
N ASP A 48 -3.73 13.24 -3.57
CA ASP A 48 -3.99 13.58 -4.98
C ASP A 48 -4.27 12.34 -5.81
N LEU A 49 -3.47 11.29 -5.63
CA LEU A 49 -3.71 10.00 -6.28
C LEU A 49 -5.10 9.45 -5.90
N LYS A 50 -5.48 9.53 -4.62
CA LYS A 50 -6.81 9.09 -4.17
C LYS A 50 -7.95 9.90 -4.78
N CYS A 51 -7.84 11.22 -4.78
CA CYS A 51 -8.84 12.10 -5.36
C CYS A 51 -8.96 11.93 -6.87
N THR A 52 -7.84 11.69 -7.57
CA THR A 52 -7.83 11.54 -9.04
C THR A 52 -8.60 10.30 -9.50
N TYR A 53 -8.51 9.18 -8.77
CA TYR A 53 -9.09 7.91 -9.19
C TYR A 53 -10.38 7.55 -8.44
N PHE A 54 -10.58 8.02 -7.21
CA PHE A 54 -11.71 7.61 -6.36
C PHE A 54 -12.56 8.78 -5.85
N ASP A 55 -12.32 10.00 -6.33
CA ASP A 55 -13.03 11.24 -5.93
C ASP A 55 -13.03 11.49 -4.41
N SER A 56 -12.12 10.87 -3.66
CA SER A 56 -12.09 10.94 -2.20
C SER A 56 -10.72 10.58 -1.61
N ALA A 57 -10.17 11.46 -0.77
CA ALA A 57 -8.95 11.19 0.00
C ALA A 57 -9.15 10.15 1.12
N ASN A 58 -10.40 9.78 1.43
CA ASN A 58 -10.74 8.87 2.52
C ASN A 58 -10.63 7.38 2.14
N VAL A 59 -10.30 7.07 0.88
CA VAL A 59 -10.08 5.69 0.45
C VAL A 59 -8.84 5.12 1.11
N ILE A 60 -8.96 3.98 1.78
CA ILE A 60 -7.85 3.28 2.43
C ILE A 60 -7.25 2.30 1.42
N PHE A 61 -5.93 2.39 1.21
CA PHE A 61 -5.22 1.54 0.25
C PHE A 61 -4.84 0.20 0.87
N HIS A 62 -5.81 -0.69 0.99
CA HIS A 62 -5.56 -2.07 1.39
C HIS A 62 -5.05 -2.88 0.20
N ARG A 63 -3.85 -3.46 0.34
CA ARG A 63 -3.23 -4.31 -0.71
C ARG A 63 -4.20 -5.39 -1.23
N LYS A 64 -4.90 -6.08 -0.33
CA LYS A 64 -5.84 -7.15 -0.69
C LYS A 64 -6.99 -6.62 -1.55
N GLU A 65 -7.48 -5.41 -1.29
CA GLU A 65 -8.61 -4.84 -2.04
C GLU A 65 -8.18 -4.34 -3.41
N ILE A 66 -7.02 -3.66 -3.50
CA ILE A 66 -6.41 -3.24 -4.76
C ILE A 66 -6.18 -4.45 -5.66
N MET A 67 -5.54 -5.50 -5.12
CA MET A 67 -5.13 -6.65 -5.91
C MET A 67 -6.29 -7.51 -6.40
N ASN A 68 -7.36 -7.59 -5.61
CA ASN A 68 -8.57 -8.30 -6.02
C ASN A 68 -9.58 -7.39 -6.73
N LYS A 69 -9.27 -6.08 -6.88
CA LYS A 69 -10.13 -5.08 -7.51
C LYS A 69 -11.54 -5.07 -6.91
N VAL A 70 -11.63 -5.01 -5.58
CA VAL A 70 -12.89 -5.04 -4.81
C VAL A 70 -13.13 -3.72 -4.08
N GLY A 71 -14.39 -3.44 -3.74
CA GLY A 71 -14.79 -2.24 -3.02
C GLY A 71 -14.51 -0.97 -3.85
N PRO A 72 -13.83 0.05 -3.32
CA PRO A 72 -13.53 1.27 -4.10
C PRO A 72 -12.60 0.99 -5.30
N PHE A 73 -11.90 -0.14 -5.32
CA PHE A 73 -10.96 -0.52 -6.39
C PHE A 73 -11.60 -1.27 -7.56
N GLU A 74 -12.94 -1.43 -7.58
CA GLU A 74 -13.62 -2.06 -8.72
C GLU A 74 -13.40 -1.31 -10.04
N ILE A 75 -13.14 0.00 -9.99
CA ILE A 75 -12.79 0.83 -11.15
C ILE A 75 -11.52 0.33 -11.86
N LEU A 76 -10.63 -0.38 -11.15
CA LEU A 76 -9.38 -0.93 -11.70
C LEU A 76 -9.63 -2.21 -12.51
N LYS A 77 -10.87 -2.69 -12.63
CA LYS A 77 -11.23 -3.75 -13.59
C LYS A 77 -11.14 -3.26 -15.04
N GLU A 78 -11.19 -1.95 -15.26
CA GLU A 78 -10.93 -1.33 -16.55
C GLU A 78 -9.40 -1.21 -16.77
N ASP A 79 -8.87 -1.91 -17.77
CA ASP A 79 -7.42 -2.01 -18.05
C ASP A 79 -6.76 -0.64 -18.20
N TYR A 80 -7.46 0.31 -18.83
CA TYR A 80 -6.97 1.68 -18.99
C TYR A 80 -6.77 2.37 -17.64
N LEU A 81 -7.74 2.26 -16.73
CA LEU A 81 -7.67 2.88 -15.40
C LEU A 81 -6.61 2.20 -14.53
N GLU A 82 -6.49 0.88 -14.60
CA GLU A 82 -5.44 0.13 -13.90
C GLU A 82 -4.04 0.58 -14.35
N TYR A 83 -3.80 0.64 -15.66
CA TYR A 83 -2.51 1.06 -16.22
C TYR A 83 -2.13 2.47 -15.75
N HIS A 84 -3.08 3.41 -15.83
CA HIS A 84 -2.85 4.79 -15.44
C HIS A 84 -2.65 4.94 -13.92
N PHE A 85 -3.42 4.22 -13.11
CA PHE A 85 -3.26 4.20 -11.66
C PHE A 85 -1.87 3.70 -11.24
N ILE A 86 -1.44 2.54 -11.75
CA ILE A 86 -0.14 1.96 -11.42
C ILE A 86 1.01 2.86 -11.88
N THR A 87 0.91 3.42 -13.09
CA THR A 87 1.95 4.32 -13.63
C THR A 87 2.05 5.61 -12.80
N SER A 88 0.91 6.12 -12.32
CA SER A 88 0.88 7.33 -11.48
C SER A 88 1.45 7.07 -10.09
N ALA A 89 1.27 5.87 -9.53
CA ALA A 89 1.80 5.48 -8.24
C ALA A 89 3.32 5.25 -8.22
N ASN A 90 3.94 5.05 -9.38
CA ASN A 90 5.39 4.78 -9.52
C ASN A 90 6.23 6.03 -9.84
N LYS A 91 5.62 7.22 -9.90
CA LYS A 91 6.33 8.50 -10.12
C LYS A 91 6.73 9.14 -8.79
#